data_AF-A0A226BZ63-F1
#
_entry.id   AF-A0A226BZ63-F1
#
_cell.length_a   1.000
_cell.length_b   1.000
_cell.length_c   1.000
_cell.angle_alpha   90.00
_cell.angle_beta   90.00
_cell.angle_gamma   90.00
#
_symmetry.space_group_name_H-M   'P 1'
#
loop_
_entity.id
_entity.type
_entity.pdbx_description
1 polymer ?
#
loop_
_entity_poly.entity_id
_entity_poly.type
_entity_poly.pdbx_seq_one_letter_code
_entity_poly.pdbx_strand_id
1 'polypeptide(L)'
;MVLEKIKVKVVYFGKNELPIPEYKSDGASGLDLMAALGDPVILDPFERVLIPTGIGIELPEGYEGQVRPRSGLAVKHGITVLNSPGTIDSLVR
;
A
#
# COMPACT_ATOMS: atom_id res chain seq x y z
N MET A 1 -25.66 -2.52 -10.75
CA MET A 1 -24.39 -3.26 -10.89
C MET A 1 -24.08 -3.87 -9.55
N VAL A 2 -23.95 -5.20 -9.47
CA VAL A 2 -23.44 -5.88 -8.27
C VAL A 2 -21.92 -5.79 -8.36
N LEU A 3 -21.27 -5.14 -7.40
CA LEU A 3 -19.81 -5.18 -7.29
C LEU A 3 -19.43 -6.56 -6.76
N GLU A 4 -18.82 -7.39 -7.60
CA GLU A 4 -18.26 -8.66 -7.14
C GLU A 4 -17.04 -8.40 -6.27
N LYS A 5 -17.01 -9.03 -5.09
CA LYS A 5 -15.85 -8.97 -4.20
C LYS A 5 -14.76 -9.88 -4.73
N ILE A 6 -13.60 -9.30 -5.02
CA ILE A 6 -12.41 -10.05 -5.43
C ILE A 6 -11.69 -10.52 -4.17
N LYS A 7 -11.30 -11.79 -4.14
CA LYS A 7 -10.46 -12.33 -3.07
C LYS A 7 -8.99 -12.11 -3.45
N VAL A 8 -8.28 -11.36 -2.63
CA VAL A 8 -6.83 -11.16 -2.75
C VAL A 8 -6.16 -11.86 -1.57
N LYS A 9 -5.15 -12.67 -1.85
CA LYS A 9 -4.36 -13.32 -0.81
C LYS A 9 -3.24 -12.38 -0.39
N VAL A 10 -3.04 -12.24 0.91
CA VAL A 10 -1.98 -11.41 1.50
C VAL A 10 -1.02 -12.30 2.26
N VAL A 11 0.27 -12.18 1.98
CA VAL A 11 1.37 -12.87 2.66
C VAL A 11 2.10 -11.86 3.52
N TYR A 12 2.39 -12.20 4.77
CA TYR A 12 3.10 -11.32 5.71
C TYR A 12 4.54 -11.78 5.89
N PHE A 13 5.46 -10.83 5.88
CA PHE A 13 6.88 -11.06 6.08
C PHE A 13 7.32 -10.48 7.42
N GLY A 14 7.89 -11.30 8.31
CA GLY A 14 8.42 -10.86 9.62
C GLY A 14 7.53 -11.21 10.82
N LYS A 15 7.82 -10.62 11.99
CA LYS A 15 6.98 -10.75 13.19
C LYS A 15 5.75 -9.84 13.03
N ASN A 16 4.57 -10.44 13.00
CA ASN A 16 3.26 -9.81 12.80
C ASN A 16 2.90 -8.77 13.90
N GLU A 17 3.55 -7.60 13.90
CA GLU A 17 3.20 -6.49 14.80
C GLU A 17 2.39 -5.39 14.09
N LEU A 18 2.32 -5.42 12.76
CA LEU A 18 1.54 -4.45 12.00
C LEU A 18 0.07 -4.87 11.85
N PRO A 19 -0.87 -3.92 11.96
CA PRO A 19 -2.27 -4.19 11.68
C PRO A 19 -2.48 -4.55 10.21
N ILE A 20 -3.44 -5.46 9.99
CA ILE A 20 -3.87 -5.89 8.65
C ILE A 20 -4.41 -4.67 7.89
N PRO A 21 -3.97 -4.42 6.64
CA PRO A 21 -4.59 -3.39 5.81
C PRO A 21 -6.07 -3.69 5.61
N GLU A 22 -6.91 -2.75 6.01
CA GLU A 22 -8.36 -2.88 5.98
C GLU A 22 -9.00 -1.62 5.42
N TYR A 23 -10.15 -1.79 4.79
CA TYR A 23 -11.00 -0.68 4.40
C TYR A 23 -11.61 -0.07 5.66
N LYS A 24 -11.38 1.23 5.89
CA LYS A 24 -11.84 1.92 7.09
C LYS A 24 -13.34 2.28 7.07
N SER A 25 -14.01 2.14 5.93
CA SER A 25 -15.45 2.36 5.79
C SER A 25 -16.01 1.57 4.60
N ASP A 26 -17.33 1.35 4.60
CA ASP A 26 -18.03 0.55 3.57
C ASP A 26 -17.93 1.14 2.15
N GLY A 27 -17.61 2.43 2.02
CA GLY A 27 -17.43 3.13 0.74
C GLY A 27 -15.97 3.40 0.37
N ALA A 28 -15.00 2.92 1.14
CA ALA A 28 -13.60 3.20 0.90
C ALA A 28 -13.11 2.55 -0.40
N SER A 29 -12.49 3.34 -1.28
CA SER A 29 -11.96 2.85 -2.56
C SER A 29 -10.55 2.25 -2.46
N GLY A 30 -9.88 2.46 -1.32
CA GLY A 30 -8.54 1.96 -1.05
C GLY A 30 -8.36 1.67 0.43
N LEU A 31 -7.27 0.98 0.74
CA LEU A 31 -6.81 0.65 2.08
C LEU A 31 -5.45 1.32 2.32
N ASP A 32 -5.18 1.69 3.56
CA ASP A 32 -3.89 2.28 3.94
C ASP A 32 -2.84 1.17 4.10
N LEU A 33 -1.63 1.42 3.58
CA LEU A 33 -0.45 0.57 3.79
C LEU A 33 0.40 1.14 4.93
N MET A 34 0.95 0.24 5.76
CA MET A 34 1.77 0.60 6.91
C MET A 34 3.26 0.47 6.57
N ALA A 35 4.08 1.32 7.17
CA ALA A 35 5.53 1.22 7.07
C ALA A 35 6.04 0.12 8.03
N ALA A 36 6.64 -0.94 7.48
CA ALA A 36 7.22 -2.04 8.24
C ALA A 36 8.67 -1.74 8.62
N LEU A 37 8.84 -0.80 9.53
CA LEU A 37 10.14 -0.32 10.00
C LEU A 37 10.32 -0.66 11.48
N GLY A 38 11.56 -1.01 11.87
CA GLY A 38 11.93 -1.14 13.28
C GLY A 38 12.13 0.22 13.94
N ASP A 39 12.62 1.21 13.19
CA ASP A 39 12.91 2.56 13.64
C ASP A 39 12.39 3.61 12.64
N PRO A 40 12.08 4.84 13.09
CA PRO A 40 11.68 5.91 12.19
C PRO A 40 12.74 6.21 11.12
N VAL A 41 12.28 6.47 9.89
CA VAL A 41 13.13 6.99 8.80
C VAL A 41 12.92 8.49 8.71
N ILE A 42 14.01 9.24 8.72
CA ILE A 42 14.03 10.68 8.45
C ILE A 42 14.21 10.85 6.95
N LEU A 43 13.41 11.75 6.35
CA LEU A 43 13.52 12.13 4.95
C LEU A 43 13.87 13.62 4.89
N ASP A 44 15.07 13.92 4.38
CA ASP A 44 15.46 15.28 4.07
C ASP A 44 14.81 15.75 2.75
N PRO A 45 14.77 17.08 2.49
CA PRO A 45 14.20 17.60 1.25
C PRO A 45 14.80 16.93 0.01
N PHE A 46 13.91 16.47 -0.89
CA PHE A 46 14.22 15.75 -2.14
C PHE A 46 14.78 14.32 -1.98
N GLU A 47 14.95 13.81 -0.77
CA GLU A 47 15.32 12.42 -0.56
C GLU A 47 14.21 11.46 -0.98
N ARG A 48 14.64 10.25 -1.34
CA ARG A 48 13.77 9.15 -1.77
C ARG A 48 14.24 7.89 -1.09
N VAL A 49 13.35 7.24 -0.36
CA VAL A 49 13.63 5.98 0.32
C VAL A 49 12.55 4.98 -0.04
N LEU A 50 12.97 3.73 -0.24
CA LEU A 50 12.05 2.60 -0.38
C LEU A 50 11.60 2.16 1.01
N ILE A 51 10.30 2.32 1.30
CA ILE A 51 9.72 1.92 2.58
C ILE A 51 9.05 0.54 2.42
N PRO A 52 9.49 -0.50 3.13
CA PRO A 52 8.84 -1.81 3.08
C PRO A 52 7.45 -1.76 3.73
N THR A 53 6.52 -2.52 3.18
CA THR A 53 5.15 -2.68 3.73
C THR A 53 5.02 -3.93 4.62
N GLY A 54 5.99 -4.84 4.55
CA GLY A 54 5.95 -6.13 5.26
C GLY A 54 4.93 -7.12 4.70
N ILE A 55 4.34 -6.82 3.54
CA ILE A 55 3.35 -7.69 2.89
C ILE A 55 3.67 -7.95 1.43
N GLY A 56 3.27 -9.11 0.94
CA GLY A 56 3.10 -9.44 -0.46
C GLY A 56 1.63 -9.73 -0.76
N ILE A 57 1.19 -9.52 -1.99
CA ILE A 57 -0.18 -9.82 -2.42
C ILE A 57 -0.17 -10.69 -3.66
N GLU A 58 -1.14 -11.60 -3.74
CA GLU A 58 -1.38 -12.41 -4.94
C GLU A 58 -2.70 -11.93 -5.56
N LEU A 59 -2.60 -11.20 -6.66
CA LEU A 59 -3.74 -10.69 -7.42
C LEU A 59 -4.21 -11.74 -8.44
N PRO A 60 -5.53 -11.93 -8.61
CA PRO A 60 -6.06 -12.77 -9.68
C PRO A 60 -5.72 -12.20 -11.06
N GLU A 61 -5.60 -13.08 -12.05
CA GLU A 61 -5.33 -12.70 -13.44
C GLU A 61 -6.38 -11.70 -13.96
N GLY A 62 -5.93 -10.71 -14.73
CA GLY A 62 -6.80 -9.64 -15.25
C GLY A 62 -7.03 -8.47 -14.30
N TYR A 63 -6.40 -8.47 -13.12
CA TYR A 63 -6.43 -7.36 -12.17
C TYR A 63 -5.03 -6.79 -11.93
N GLU A 64 -5.01 -5.51 -11.54
CA GLU A 64 -3.83 -4.83 -11.02
C GLU A 64 -4.14 -4.17 -9.67
N GLY A 65 -3.11 -4.03 -8.84
CA GLY A 65 -3.13 -3.19 -7.66
C GLY A 65 -2.52 -1.82 -7.99
N GLN A 66 -3.02 -0.76 -7.36
CA GLN A 66 -2.45 0.58 -7.51
C GLN A 66 -2.09 1.18 -6.16
N VAL A 67 -0.83 1.57 -6.00
CA VAL A 67 -0.35 2.31 -4.83
C VAL A 67 -0.41 3.80 -5.14
N ARG A 68 -1.16 4.54 -4.32
CA ARG A 68 -1.40 5.98 -4.48
C ARG A 68 -1.00 6.74 -3.20
N PRO A 69 -0.59 8.02 -3.31
CA PRO A 69 -0.30 8.86 -2.16
C PRO A 69 -1.53 9.07 -1.29
N ARG A 70 -1.33 9.17 0.02
CA ARG A 70 -2.35 9.69 0.93
C ARG A 70 -2.42 11.21 0.78
N SER A 71 -3.58 11.73 0.36
CA SER A 71 -3.77 13.16 0.08
C SER A 71 -3.35 14.06 1.26
N GLY A 72 -3.65 13.64 2.49
CA GLY A 72 -3.25 14.37 3.70
C GLY A 72 -1.74 14.49 3.87
N LEU A 73 -0.97 13.44 3.57
CA LEU A 73 0.49 13.48 3.65
C LEU A 73 1.09 14.31 2.52
N ALA A 74 0.55 14.19 1.31
CA ALA A 74 0.99 14.96 0.16
C ALA A 74 0.79 16.46 0.36
N VAL A 75 -0.41 16.89 0.79
CA VAL A 75 -0.74 18.31 0.95
C VAL A 75 -0.04 18.94 2.16
N LYS A 76 0.06 18.23 3.29
CA LYS A 76 0.59 18.79 4.53
C LYS A 76 2.11 18.68 4.66
N HIS A 77 2.70 17.65 4.07
CA HIS A 77 4.11 17.30 4.29
C HIS A 77 4.92 17.10 3.00
N GLY A 78 4.30 17.19 1.82
CA GLY A 78 4.99 16.95 0.55
C GLY A 78 5.40 15.48 0.33
N ILE A 79 4.91 14.55 1.17
CA ILE A 79 5.23 13.13 1.07
C ILE A 79 4.35 12.50 -0.01
N THR A 80 4.98 11.90 -1.01
CA THR A 80 4.29 11.27 -2.14
C THR A 80 4.95 9.94 -2.52
N VAL A 81 4.26 9.18 -3.36
CA VAL A 81 4.77 8.00 -4.03
C VAL A 81 5.28 8.45 -5.40
N LEU A 82 6.59 8.38 -5.61
CA LEU A 82 7.25 8.93 -6.81
C LEU A 82 6.68 8.34 -8.11
N ASN A 83 6.41 7.03 -8.11
CA ASN A 83 5.88 6.31 -9.25
C ASN A 83 4.34 6.22 -9.25
N SER A 84 3.64 7.14 -8.58
CA SER A 84 2.17 7.11 -8.48
C SER A 84 1.46 7.31 -9.83
N PRO A 85 0.40 6.52 -10.14
CA PRO A 85 -0.02 5.32 -9.42
C PRO A 85 0.98 4.18 -9.63
N GLY A 86 1.49 3.61 -8.54
CA GLY A 86 2.43 2.49 -8.61
C GLY A 86 1.68 1.21 -8.93
N THR A 87 1.92 0.62 -10.09
CA THR A 87 1.25 -0.60 -10.55
C THR A 87 1.83 -1.86 -9.89
N ILE A 88 0.95 -2.74 -9.44
CA ILE A 88 1.26 -4.11 -9.01
C ILE A 88 0.51 -5.04 -9.95
N ASP A 89 1.23 -5.72 -10.83
CA ASP A 89 0.63 -6.66 -11.77
C ASP A 89 0.17 -7.95 -11.07
N SER A 90 -0.87 -8.57 -11.63
CA SER A 90 -1.10 -9.99 -11.40
C SER A 90 0.10 -10.76 -11.96
N LEU A 91 0.63 -11.74 -11.20
CA LEU A 91 1.89 -12.50 -11.40
C LEU A 91 3.09 -12.07 -10.54
N VAL A 92 3.00 -11.00 -9.76
CA VAL A 92 4.03 -10.72 -8.74
C VAL A 92 3.81 -11.66 -7.54
N ARG A 93 4.81 -12.51 -7.25
CA ARG A 93 4.84 -13.40 -6.06
C ARG A 93 5.57 -12.74 -4.91
#